data_AF-X0ZIJ8-F1
#
_entry.id   AF-X0ZIJ8-F1
#
_cell.length_a   1.000
_cell.length_b   1.000
_cell.length_c   1.000
_cell.angle_alpha   90.00
_cell.angle_beta   90.00
_cell.angle_gamma   90.00
#
_symmetry.space_group_name_H-M   'P 1'
#
loop_
_entity.id
_entity.type
_entity.pdbx_description
1 polymer ?
#
loop_
_entity_poly.entity_id
_entity_poly.type
_entity_poly.pdbx_seq_one_letter_code
_entity_poly.pdbx_strand_id
1 'polypeptide(L)'
;MIRKPIKILGINPGTRYLGIAFFREAELRDWRVKVVEGKWSEEKVKKIKTIILSLIGKYEPDFLSIKKLNPLRTSSNLTRLSTKIKNLA
;
A
#
# COMPACT_ATOMS: atom_id res chain seq x y z
N MET A 1 29.10 11.52 -10.18
CA MET A 1 27.69 11.36 -10.60
C MET A 1 26.83 11.35 -9.34
N ILE A 2 25.95 12.34 -9.15
CA ILE A 2 25.03 12.35 -7.99
C ILE A 2 23.86 11.43 -8.34
N ARG A 3 23.73 10.29 -7.65
CA ARG A 3 22.56 9.42 -7.79
C ARG A 3 21.38 10.06 -7.08
N LYS A 4 20.24 10.18 -7.75
CA LYS A 4 19.00 10.59 -7.08
C LYS A 4 18.62 9.50 -6.07
N PRO A 5 18.18 9.88 -4.86
CA PRO A 5 17.88 8.91 -3.84
C PRO A 5 16.64 8.10 -4.19
N ILE A 6 16.70 6.77 -4.07
CA ILE A 6 15.58 5.87 -4.36
C ILE A 6 14.45 6.08 -3.35
N LYS A 7 13.23 6.24 -3.82
CA LYS A 7 12.01 6.40 -3.03
C LYS A 7 11.13 5.15 -3.15
N ILE A 8 10.82 4.51 -2.02
CA ILE A 8 10.01 3.29 -2.00
C ILE A 8 8.77 3.52 -1.13
N LEU A 9 7.59 3.27 -1.70
CA LEU A 9 6.35 3.19 -0.93
C LEU A 9 5.99 1.71 -0.70
N GLY A 10 6.11 1.26 0.55
CA GLY A 10 5.71 -0.08 0.99
C GLY A 10 4.26 -0.12 1.47
N ILE A 11 3.50 -1.08 0.97
CA ILE A 11 2.10 -1.33 1.33
C ILE A 11 1.95 -2.74 1.90
N ASN A 12 1.45 -2.85 3.12
CA ASN A 12 0.95 -4.09 3.70
C ASN A 12 -0.59 -4.10 3.59
N PRO A 13 -1.16 -4.81 2.60
CA PRO A 13 -2.59 -4.80 2.37
C PRO A 13 -3.33 -5.53 3.48
N GLY A 14 -4.42 -4.93 3.95
CA GLY A 14 -5.37 -5.55 4.86
C GLY A 14 -6.76 -4.96 4.66
N THR A 15 -7.78 -5.79 4.86
CA THR A 15 -9.19 -5.38 4.69
C THR A 15 -9.67 -4.48 5.84
N ARG A 16 -9.02 -4.50 7.01
CA ARG A 16 -9.30 -3.60 8.14
C ARG A 16 -8.14 -2.63 8.42
N TYR A 17 -6.91 -3.10 8.31
CA TYR A 17 -5.70 -2.32 8.59
C TYR A 17 -4.84 -2.25 7.35
N LEU A 18 -4.57 -1.04 6.86
CA LEU A 18 -3.66 -0.78 5.77
C LEU A 18 -2.33 -0.29 6.36
N GLY A 19 -1.29 -1.12 6.30
CA GLY A 19 0.06 -0.73 6.70
C GLY A 19 0.76 0.01 5.56
N ILE A 20 1.44 1.10 5.90
CA ILE A 20 2.15 1.99 4.97
C ILE A 20 3.53 2.28 5.54
N ALA A 21 4.56 2.23 4.70
CA ALA A 21 5.91 2.68 5.01
C ALA A 21 6.49 3.40 3.79
N PHE A 22 7.14 4.54 3.99
CA PHE A 22 7.83 5.28 2.95
C PHE A 22 9.32 5.39 3.29
N PHE A 23 10.15 4.93 2.36
CA PHE A 23 11.60 4.97 2.47
C PHE A 23 12.19 5.93 1.45
N ARG A 24 13.25 6.62 1.86
CA ARG A 24 14.16 7.33 0.97
C ARG A 24 15.54 6.79 1.25
N GLU A 25 16.12 6.08 0.28
CA GLU A 25 17.29 5.21 0.49
C GLU A 25 17.01 4.18 1.61
N ALA A 26 17.98 3.94 2.50
CA ALA A 26 17.85 3.03 3.62
C ALA A 26 17.06 3.63 4.82
N GLU A 27 16.57 4.86 4.71
CA GLU A 27 15.91 5.56 5.82
C GLU A 27 14.39 5.51 5.70
N LEU A 28 13.74 5.04 6.78
CA LEU A 28 12.30 5.13 6.95
C LEU A 28 11.93 6.59 7.26
N ARG A 29 11.17 7.23 6.36
CA ARG A 29 10.79 8.64 6.46
C ARG A 29 9.37 8.87 6.97
N ASP A 30 8.47 7.94 6.68
CA ASP A 30 7.09 7.95 7.18
C ASP A 30 6.59 6.51 7.33
N TRP A 31 5.76 6.26 8.33
CA TRP A 31 5.07 5.00 8.49
C TRP A 31 3.76 5.23 9.24
N ARG A 32 2.77 4.42 8.90
CA ARG A 32 1.47 4.45 9.60
C ARG A 32 0.67 3.20 9.33
N VAL A 33 -0.26 2.93 10.24
CA VAL A 33 -1.34 1.97 10.05
C VAL A 33 -2.64 2.75 9.94
N LYS A 34 -3.34 2.62 8.82
CA LYS A 34 -4.65 3.24 8.62
C LYS A 34 -5.76 2.22 8.81
N VAL A 35 -6.66 2.49 9.75
CA VAL A 35 -7.87 1.69 9.91
C VAL A 35 -8.86 2.09 8.81
N VAL A 36 -9.37 1.11 8.10
CA VAL A 36 -10.48 1.27 7.16
C VAL A 36 -11.61 0.42 7.71
N GLU A 37 -12.56 1.07 8.38
CA GLU A 37 -13.67 0.41 9.07
C GLU A 37 -14.77 -0.07 8.13
N GLY A 38 -15.77 -0.75 8.67
CA GLY A 38 -16.92 -1.27 7.93
C GLY A 38 -16.73 -2.65 7.30
N LYS A 39 -17.82 -3.21 6.79
CA LYS A 39 -17.83 -4.49 6.06
C LYS A 39 -17.14 -4.34 4.69
N TRP A 40 -16.77 -5.46 4.07
CA TRP A 40 -16.23 -5.47 2.72
C TRP A 40 -17.25 -4.91 1.72
N SER A 41 -16.82 -3.97 0.88
CA SER A 41 -17.62 -3.38 -0.20
C SER A 41 -16.70 -2.80 -1.28
N GLU A 42 -17.21 -2.56 -2.49
CA GLU A 42 -16.43 -1.89 -3.54
C GLU A 42 -16.06 -0.46 -3.14
N GLU A 43 -16.92 0.24 -2.39
CA GLU A 43 -16.62 1.58 -1.88
C GLU A 43 -15.44 1.56 -0.90
N LYS A 44 -15.34 0.52 -0.07
CA LYS A 44 -14.21 0.33 0.82
C LYS A 44 -12.91 0.07 0.05
N VAL A 45 -12.97 -0.71 -1.01
CA VAL A 45 -11.84 -0.92 -1.92
C VAL A 45 -11.44 0.40 -2.59
N LYS A 46 -12.41 1.18 -3.08
CA LYS A 46 -12.18 2.50 -3.69
C LYS A 46 -11.49 3.44 -2.70
N LYS A 47 -11.97 3.51 -1.45
CA LYS A 47 -11.34 4.30 -0.37
C LYS A 47 -9.89 3.90 -0.14
N ILE A 48 -9.58 2.60 -0.09
CA ILE A 48 -8.19 2.11 0.03
C ILE A 48 -7.35 2.55 -1.17
N LYS A 49 -7.86 2.37 -2.40
CA LYS A 49 -7.16 2.82 -3.61
C LYS A 49 -6.89 4.33 -3.59
N THR A 50 -7.87 5.15 -3.21
CA THR A 50 -7.72 6.61 -3.10
C THR A 50 -6.63 6.99 -2.09
N ILE A 51 -6.55 6.30 -0.96
CA ILE A 51 -5.47 6.52 0.03
C ILE A 51 -4.10 6.23 -0.58
N ILE A 52 -3.97 5.12 -1.31
CA ILE A 52 -2.70 4.72 -1.94
C ILE A 52 -2.33 5.70 -3.07
N LEU A 53 -3.28 6.08 -3.92
CA LEU A 53 -3.04 7.08 -4.98
C LEU A 53 -2.64 8.44 -4.41
N SER A 54 -3.27 8.89 -3.33
CA SER A 54 -2.87 10.11 -2.62
C SER A 54 -1.44 10.03 -2.08
N LEU A 55 -1.02 8.85 -1.61
CA LEU A 55 0.35 8.61 -1.15
C LEU A 55 1.36 8.58 -2.30
N ILE A 56 0.99 7.98 -3.43
CA ILE A 56 1.80 7.99 -4.65
C ILE A 56 2.00 9.43 -5.12
N GLY A 57 0.93 10.24 -5.18
CA GLY A 57 1.04 11.65 -5.55
C GLY A 57 1.84 12.48 -4.54
N LYS A 58 1.73 12.20 -3.23
CA LYS A 58 2.47 12.93 -2.18
C LYS A 58 3.97 12.63 -2.21
N TYR A 59 4.35 11.36 -2.37
CA TYR A 59 5.74 10.92 -2.20
C TYR A 59 6.47 10.69 -3.53
N GLU A 60 5.73 10.59 -4.62
CA GLU A 60 6.24 10.29 -5.96
C GLU A 60 7.26 9.13 -5.94
N PRO A 61 6.90 7.95 -5.40
CA PRO A 61 7.85 6.87 -5.22
C PRO A 61 8.35 6.33 -6.57
N ASP A 62 9.62 5.94 -6.64
CA ASP A 62 10.18 5.22 -7.79
C ASP A 62 9.64 3.78 -7.85
N PHE A 63 9.38 3.20 -6.67
CA PHE A 63 8.86 1.83 -6.55
C PHE A 63 7.71 1.74 -5.56
N LEU A 64 6.66 1.01 -5.95
CA LEU A 64 5.60 0.55 -5.06
C LEU A 64 5.88 -0.91 -4.66
N SER A 65 6.19 -1.15 -3.40
CA SER A 65 6.35 -2.50 -2.85
C SER A 65 5.08 -2.95 -2.15
N ILE A 66 4.63 -4.17 -2.43
CA ILE A 66 3.40 -4.72 -1.82
C ILE A 66 3.77 -6.02 -1.12
N LYS A 67 3.47 -6.11 0.18
CA LYS A 67 3.74 -7.32 0.97
C LYS A 67 3.04 -8.53 0.35
N LYS A 68 3.82 -9.56 0.04
CA LYS A 68 3.31 -10.85 -0.41
C LYS A 68 2.37 -11.44 0.66
N LEU A 69 1.19 -11.85 0.24
CA LEU A 69 0.22 -12.49 1.12
C LEU A 69 0.75 -13.86 1.55
N ASN A 70 0.52 -14.22 2.82
CA ASN A 70 0.78 -15.56 3.31
C ASN A 70 -0.38 -16.47 2.86
N PRO A 71 -0.11 -17.58 2.13
CA PRO A 71 -1.17 -18.49 1.67
C PRO A 71 -2.07 -19.03 2.78
N LEU A 72 -1.53 -19.21 3.98
CA LEU A 72 -2.27 -19.73 5.15
C LEU A 72 -3.05 -18.64 5.89
N ARG A 73 -2.83 -17.36 5.58
CA ARG A 73 -3.46 -16.21 6.26
C ARG A 73 -4.04 -15.24 5.23
N THR A 74 -4.84 -15.77 4.32
CA THR A 74 -5.55 -14.99 3.29
C THR A 74 -7.04 -15.24 3.32
N SER A 75 -7.80 -14.37 2.65
CA SER A 75 -9.21 -14.55 2.34
C SER A 75 -9.45 -14.12 0.90
N SER A 76 -10.56 -14.53 0.29
CA SER A 76 -10.97 -14.10 -1.05
C SER A 76 -10.95 -12.57 -1.19
N ASN A 77 -11.46 -11.87 -0.18
CA ASN A 77 -11.47 -10.41 -0.11
C ASN A 77 -10.06 -9.80 -0.06
N LEU A 78 -9.17 -10.36 0.77
CA LEU A 78 -7.79 -9.88 0.85
C LEU A 78 -7.02 -10.12 -0.45
N THR A 79 -7.19 -11.28 -1.06
CA THR A 79 -6.62 -11.60 -2.38
C THR A 79 -7.11 -10.62 -3.43
N ARG A 80 -8.43 -10.38 -3.50
CA ARG A 80 -9.04 -9.44 -4.45
C ARG A 80 -8.54 -8.01 -4.23
N LEU A 81 -8.41 -7.58 -2.98
CA LEU A 81 -7.82 -6.27 -2.65
C LEU A 81 -6.37 -6.18 -3.13
N SER A 82 -5.54 -7.18 -2.81
CA SER A 82 -4.14 -7.18 -3.21
C SER A 82 -3.96 -7.14 -4.72
N THR A 83 -4.77 -7.87 -5.49
CA THR A 83 -4.78 -7.79 -6.96
C THR A 83 -5.16 -6.40 -7.44
N LYS A 84 -6.20 -5.78 -6.86
CA LYS A 84 -6.60 -4.42 -7.23
C LYS A 84 -5.55 -3.35 -6.91
N ILE A 85 -4.76 -3.54 -5.84
CA ILE A 85 -3.65 -2.64 -5.49
C ILE A 85 -2.48 -2.84 -6.45
N LYS A 86 -2.16 -4.08 -6.84
CA LYS A 86 -1.10 -4.38 -7.82
C LYS A 86 -1.37 -3.71 -9.17
N ASN A 87 -2.63 -3.56 -9.55
CA ASN A 87 -3.02 -2.93 -10.82
C ASN A 87 -3.11 -1.38 -10.74
N LEU A 88 -2.55 -0.75 -9.70
CA LEU A 88 -2.52 0.72 -9.57
C LEU A 88 -1.29 1.37 -10.20
N ALA A 89 -0.22 0.61 -10.40
CA ALA A 89 1.09 1.06 -10.88
C ALA A 89 1.75 -0.04 -11.69
#